data_AF-A0A9X0PN76-F1
#
_entry.id   AF-A0A9X0PN76-F1
#
_cell.length_a   1.000
_cell.length_b   1.000
_cell.length_c   1.000
_cell.angle_alpha   90.00
_cell.angle_beta   90.00
_cell.angle_gamma   90.00
#
_symmetry.space_group_name_H-M   'P 1'
#
loop_
_entity.id
_entity.type
_entity.pdbx_description
1 polymer ?
#
loop_
_entity_poly.entity_id
_entity_poly.type
_entity_poly.pdbx_seq_one_letter_code
_entity_poly.pdbx_strand_id
1 'polypeptide(L)'
;MDFNQFDSRKASEKPRSLHLKHPGTGKLLYDGDKPCRVLILGIEGATGQTSILESQRARMKEDRSAGEPVTVETIHADLVKDFAPLVVGFENISRGNKAAKAPDDVEWFLNLQVVNGNRAQKSFVEQVRDFATDRAAILGNENAS
;
A
#
# COMPACT_ATOMS: atom_id res chain seq x y z
N MET A 1 -12.82 -28.03 11.19
CA MET A 1 -12.09 -26.85 10.68
C MET A 1 -12.80 -25.61 11.20
N ASP A 2 -12.05 -24.66 11.71
CA ASP A 2 -12.59 -23.36 12.13
C ASP A 2 -12.55 -22.39 10.94
N PHE A 3 -13.70 -21.90 10.48
CA PHE A 3 -13.77 -20.97 9.34
C PHE A 3 -13.36 -19.54 9.68
N ASN A 4 -13.23 -19.21 10.97
CA ASN A 4 -12.73 -17.89 11.39
C ASN A 4 -11.27 -17.65 11.00
N GLN A 5 -10.51 -18.70 10.66
CA GLN A 5 -9.16 -18.57 10.11
C GLN A 5 -9.13 -17.84 8.75
N PHE A 6 -10.27 -17.74 8.06
CA PHE A 6 -10.42 -17.01 6.79
C PHE A 6 -10.99 -15.60 6.98
N ASP A 7 -11.14 -15.11 8.22
CA ASP A 7 -11.62 -13.76 8.52
C ASP A 7 -10.54 -12.70 8.18
N SER A 8 -10.45 -12.40 6.89
CA SER A 8 -9.54 -11.40 6.33
C SER A 8 -9.87 -9.98 6.80
N ARG A 9 -11.11 -9.70 7.20
CA ARG A 9 -11.51 -8.39 7.73
C ARG A 9 -10.86 -8.13 9.07
N LYS A 10 -10.93 -9.12 9.98
CA LYS A 10 -10.26 -9.04 11.28
C LYS A 10 -8.74 -9.10 11.15
N ALA A 11 -8.22 -9.91 10.23
CA ALA A 11 -6.78 -9.98 9.97
C ALA A 11 -6.22 -8.65 9.42
N SER A 12 -7.00 -7.93 8.62
CA SER A 12 -6.62 -6.66 8.00
C SER A 12 -6.29 -5.54 9.00
N GLU A 13 -6.79 -5.61 10.24
CA GLU A 13 -6.47 -4.63 11.29
C GLU A 13 -5.12 -4.88 11.97
N LYS A 14 -4.44 -5.98 11.64
CA LYS A 14 -3.11 -6.30 12.15
C LYS A 14 -2.06 -5.91 11.12
N PRO A 15 -1.06 -5.07 11.47
CA PRO A 15 0.00 -4.71 10.54
C PRO A 15 0.77 -5.93 10.06
N ARG A 16 1.06 -5.98 8.76
CA ARG A 16 1.88 -7.00 8.10
C ARG A 16 3.05 -6.34 7.38
N SER A 17 4.21 -6.98 7.42
CA SER A 17 5.44 -6.42 6.85
C SER A 17 5.56 -6.75 5.35
N LEU A 18 5.52 -5.73 4.51
CA LEU A 18 5.88 -5.82 3.09
C LEU A 18 7.39 -5.55 2.95
N HIS A 19 8.14 -6.51 2.40
CA HIS A 19 9.52 -6.28 1.98
C HIS A 19 9.53 -5.58 0.62
N LEU A 20 10.04 -4.36 0.58
CA LEU A 20 10.05 -3.54 -0.62
C LEU A 20 10.98 -4.10 -1.70
N LYS A 21 10.54 -3.92 -2.95
CA LYS A 21 11.35 -4.13 -4.14
C LYS A 21 11.76 -2.79 -4.74
N HIS A 22 12.96 -2.75 -5.31
CA HIS A 22 13.49 -1.60 -6.01
C HIS A 22 12.63 -1.33 -7.26
N PRO A 23 12.08 -0.12 -7.42
CA PRO A 23 11.07 0.18 -8.44
C PRO A 23 11.60 0.03 -9.87
N GLY A 24 12.90 0.20 -10.11
CA GLY A 24 13.50 0.01 -11.43
C GLY A 24 13.94 -1.43 -11.77
N THR A 25 14.19 -2.28 -10.78
CA THR A 25 14.85 -3.60 -11.00
C THR A 25 14.06 -4.78 -10.47
N GLY A 26 13.05 -4.54 -9.63
CA GLY A 26 12.24 -5.59 -8.98
C GLY A 26 12.98 -6.38 -7.89
N LYS A 27 14.25 -6.09 -7.62
CA LYS A 27 15.04 -6.77 -6.57
C LYS A 27 14.66 -6.27 -5.19
N LEU A 28 14.76 -7.13 -4.18
CA LEU A 28 14.50 -6.76 -2.78
C LEU A 28 15.46 -5.67 -2.29
N LEU A 29 14.94 -4.71 -1.52
CA LEU A 29 15.70 -3.61 -0.94
C LEU A 29 16.20 -3.95 0.47
N TYR A 30 17.43 -3.54 0.75
CA TYR A 30 18.07 -3.72 2.05
C TYR A 30 18.83 -2.45 2.45
N ASP A 31 18.90 -2.19 3.76
CA ASP A 31 19.82 -1.27 4.41
C ASP A 31 20.93 -2.10 5.07
N GLY A 32 22.07 -2.23 4.39
CA GLY A 32 23.05 -3.28 4.69
C GLY A 32 22.42 -4.66 4.55
N ASP A 33 22.40 -5.43 5.64
CA ASP A 33 21.78 -6.77 5.70
C ASP A 33 20.31 -6.74 6.14
N LYS A 34 19.78 -5.57 6.49
CA LYS A 34 18.42 -5.44 7.05
C LYS A 34 17.41 -5.17 5.93
N PRO A 35 16.32 -5.95 5.83
CA PRO A 35 15.32 -5.74 4.79
C PRO A 35 14.56 -4.43 5.01
N CYS A 36 14.43 -3.61 3.96
CA CYS A 36 13.59 -2.41 3.99
C CYS A 36 12.12 -2.83 3.91
N ARG A 37 11.33 -2.53 4.95
CA ARG A 37 9.93 -2.95 5.03
C ARG A 37 8.99 -1.82 5.37
N VAL A 38 7.76 -1.97 4.90
CA VAL A 38 6.62 -1.11 5.25
C VAL A 38 5.61 -1.97 6.01
N LEU A 39 5.09 -1.44 7.11
CA LEU A 39 4.02 -2.08 7.88
C LEU A 39 2.67 -1.63 7.32
N ILE A 40 1.88 -2.58 6.87
CA ILE A 40 0.68 -2.34 6.07
C ILE A 40 -0.52 -3.03 6.70
N LEU A 41 -1.64 -2.32 6.81
CA LEU A 41 -2.96 -2.86 7.11
C LEU A 41 -3.64 -3.38 5.83
N GLY A 42 -4.51 -4.39 5.98
CA GLY A 42 -5.28 -4.92 4.85
C GLY A 42 -6.45 -4.00 4.47
N ILE A 43 -6.83 -4.04 3.19
CA ILE A 43 -7.89 -3.18 2.64
C ILE A 43 -9.30 -3.52 3.17
N GLU A 44 -9.51 -4.75 3.62
CA GLU A 44 -10.83 -5.26 4.04
C GLU A 44 -11.19 -4.92 5.50
N GLY A 45 -10.23 -4.35 6.25
CA GLY A 45 -10.44 -3.81 7.58
C GLY A 45 -11.26 -2.51 7.55
N ALA A 46 -11.78 -2.10 8.70
CA ALA A 46 -12.45 -0.82 8.91
C ALA A 46 -11.61 0.36 8.39
N THR A 47 -10.29 0.36 8.63
CA THR A 47 -9.39 1.42 8.15
C THR A 47 -9.39 1.51 6.61
N GLY A 48 -9.20 0.37 5.93
CA GLY A 48 -9.19 0.33 4.47
C GLY A 48 -10.55 0.63 3.83
N GLN A 49 -11.63 0.12 4.41
CA GLN A 49 -12.98 0.41 3.94
C GLN A 49 -13.36 1.89 4.11
N THR A 50 -12.90 2.52 5.19
CA THR A 50 -13.11 3.97 5.41
C THR A 50 -12.36 4.78 4.35
N SER A 51 -11.10 4.43 4.08
CA SER A 51 -10.30 5.11 3.05
C SER A 51 -10.92 4.99 1.65
N ILE A 52 -11.38 3.79 1.26
CA ILE A 52 -12.10 3.58 -0.01
C ILE A 52 -13.34 4.46 -0.07
N LEU A 53 -14.14 4.50 1.00
CA LEU A 53 -15.38 5.28 1.04
C LEU A 53 -15.10 6.78 0.89
N GLU A 54 -14.09 7.31 1.58
CA GLU A 54 -13.67 8.71 1.48
C GLU A 54 -13.18 9.05 0.07
N SER A 55 -12.43 8.14 -0.55
CA SER A 55 -11.98 8.29 -1.92
C SER A 55 -13.12 8.29 -2.93
N GLN A 56 -14.07 7.36 -2.80
CA GLN A 56 -15.27 7.34 -3.64
C GLN A 56 -16.08 8.62 -3.49
N ARG A 57 -16.30 9.09 -2.25
CA ARG A 57 -16.99 10.36 -1.98
C ARG A 57 -16.26 11.55 -2.60
N ALA A 58 -14.93 11.55 -2.64
CA ALA A 58 -14.17 12.61 -3.27
C ALA A 58 -14.32 12.58 -4.80
N ARG A 59 -14.22 11.39 -5.42
CA ARG A 59 -14.42 11.23 -6.87
C ARG A 59 -15.83 11.60 -7.32
N MET A 60 -16.85 11.35 -6.49
CA MET A 60 -18.22 11.80 -6.77
C MET A 60 -18.40 13.32 -6.72
N LYS A 61 -17.50 14.05 -6.06
CA LYS A 61 -17.53 15.52 -5.99
C LYS A 61 -16.75 16.18 -7.13
N GLU A 62 -15.94 15.42 -7.86
CA GLU A 62 -15.26 15.93 -9.03
C GLU A 62 -16.25 15.96 -10.21
N ASP A 63 -16.49 17.14 -10.76
CA ASP A 63 -17.22 17.33 -12.02
C ASP A 63 -16.33 16.88 -13.19
N ARG A 64 -16.14 15.57 -13.34
CA ARG A 64 -15.50 14.99 -14.52
C ARG A 64 -16.56 14.60 -15.54
N SER A 65 -16.40 15.09 -16.77
CA SER A 65 -17.30 14.73 -17.86
C SER A 65 -17.08 13.27 -18.26
N ALA A 66 -18.16 12.54 -18.55
CA ALA A 66 -18.04 11.17 -19.02
C ALA A 66 -17.18 11.11 -20.31
N GLY A 67 -16.06 10.37 -20.27
CA GLY A 67 -15.13 10.22 -21.38
C GLY A 67 -13.90 11.12 -21.35
N GLU A 68 -13.73 11.96 -20.34
CA GLU A 68 -12.49 12.73 -20.16
C GLU A 68 -11.29 11.80 -19.84
N PRO A 69 -10.14 11.98 -20.52
CA PRO A 69 -8.92 11.23 -20.21
C PRO A 69 -8.45 11.53 -18.78
N VAL A 70 -8.20 10.48 -18.01
CA VAL A 70 -7.56 10.61 -16.69
C VAL A 70 -6.05 10.57 -16.89
N THR A 71 -5.33 11.56 -16.35
CA THR A 71 -3.87 11.58 -16.44
C THR A 71 -3.23 10.53 -15.53
N VAL A 72 -2.00 10.14 -15.85
CA VAL A 72 -1.24 9.20 -15.03
C VAL A 72 -1.00 9.77 -13.62
N GLU A 73 -0.78 11.07 -13.52
CA GLU A 73 -0.61 11.81 -12.27
C GLU A 73 -1.88 11.74 -11.41
N THR A 74 -3.05 11.87 -12.01
CA THR A 74 -4.33 11.72 -11.30
C THR A 74 -4.52 10.29 -10.80
N ILE A 75 -4.20 9.29 -11.62
CA ILE A 75 -4.25 7.88 -11.20
C ILE A 75 -3.30 7.64 -10.03
N HIS A 76 -2.09 8.20 -10.09
CA HIS A 76 -1.11 8.08 -9.01
C HIS A 76 -1.60 8.76 -7.72
N ALA A 77 -2.10 9.99 -7.81
CA ALA A 77 -2.62 10.72 -6.64
C ALA A 77 -3.79 9.98 -5.97
N ASP A 78 -4.70 9.40 -6.76
CA ASP A 78 -5.79 8.57 -6.26
C ASP A 78 -5.25 7.34 -5.50
N LEU A 79 -4.24 6.65 -6.05
CA LEU A 79 -3.60 5.52 -5.37
C LEU A 79 -2.92 5.95 -4.07
N VAL A 80 -2.19 7.07 -4.06
CA VAL A 80 -1.55 7.56 -2.83
C VAL A 80 -2.61 7.84 -1.76
N LYS A 81 -3.71 8.49 -2.14
CA LYS A 81 -4.83 8.78 -1.23
C LYS A 81 -5.51 7.53 -0.68
N ASP A 82 -5.73 6.53 -1.53
CA ASP A 82 -6.40 5.28 -1.16
C ASP A 82 -5.56 4.40 -0.23
N PHE A 83 -4.22 4.45 -0.38
CA PHE A 83 -3.33 3.50 0.28
C PHE A 83 -2.45 4.11 1.38
N ALA A 84 -2.29 5.45 1.45
CA ALA A 84 -1.58 6.10 2.53
C ALA A 84 -2.14 5.73 3.93
N PRO A 85 -3.46 5.70 4.17
CA PRO A 85 -4.00 5.35 5.49
C PRO A 85 -3.68 3.93 5.96
N LEU A 86 -3.28 3.04 5.05
CA LEU A 86 -2.92 1.66 5.37
C LEU A 86 -1.45 1.49 5.77
N VAL A 87 -0.62 2.49 5.53
CA VAL A 87 0.79 2.46 5.93
C VAL A 87 0.91 2.97 7.36
N VAL A 88 1.26 2.08 8.28
CA VAL A 88 1.29 2.36 9.72
C VAL A 88 2.70 2.33 10.32
N GLY A 89 3.72 2.06 9.50
CA GLY A 89 5.10 2.09 9.96
C GLY A 89 6.12 1.73 8.89
N PHE A 90 7.38 1.96 9.25
CA PHE A 90 8.55 1.71 8.41
C PHE A 90 9.61 0.96 9.22
N GLU A 91 10.30 0.02 8.60
CA GLU A 91 11.45 -0.68 9.17
C GLU A 91 12.65 -0.56 8.22
N ASN A 92 13.80 -0.11 8.74
CA ASN A 92 15.04 0.06 7.97
C ASN A 92 14.88 0.95 6.73
N ILE A 93 14.11 2.03 6.87
CA ILE A 93 13.90 3.05 5.83
C ILE A 93 14.18 4.41 6.46
N SER A 94 15.03 5.19 5.78
CA SER A 94 15.43 6.53 6.22
C SER A 94 15.01 7.59 5.21
N ARG A 95 14.54 8.72 5.71
CA ARG A 95 14.34 9.95 4.96
C ARG A 95 15.51 10.90 5.24
N GLY A 96 16.53 10.82 4.41
CA GLY A 96 17.81 11.47 4.67
C GLY A 96 18.45 10.91 5.94
N ASN A 97 18.75 11.77 6.91
CA ASN A 97 19.46 11.40 8.15
C ASN A 97 18.54 10.96 9.30
N LYS A 98 17.25 10.71 9.03
CA LYS A 98 16.27 10.31 10.05
C LYS A 98 15.52 9.06 9.61
N ALA A 99 15.18 8.21 10.56
CA ALA A 99 14.27 7.09 10.31
C ALA A 99 12.89 7.64 9.88
N ALA A 100 12.31 7.05 8.82
CA ALA A 100 10.99 7.41 8.35
C ALA A 100 9.91 6.99 9.37
N LYS A 101 8.84 7.77 9.50
CA LYS A 101 7.76 7.54 10.45
C LYS A 101 6.38 7.71 9.82
N ALA A 102 5.45 6.82 10.17
CA ALA A 102 4.04 7.03 9.86
C ALA A 102 3.37 7.85 10.99
N PRO A 103 2.40 8.73 10.68
CA PRO A 103 1.90 9.03 9.33
C PRO A 103 2.75 10.04 8.53
N ASP A 104 3.63 10.78 9.19
CA ASP A 104 4.27 12.00 8.65
C ASP A 104 5.06 11.82 7.34
N ASP A 105 5.69 10.65 7.14
CA ASP A 105 6.53 10.36 5.98
C ASP A 105 5.84 9.48 4.92
N VAL A 106 4.58 9.09 5.14
CA VAL A 106 3.87 8.17 4.22
C VAL A 106 3.70 8.78 2.84
N GLU A 107 3.20 10.00 2.77
CA GLU A 107 2.96 10.66 1.48
C GLU A 107 4.27 10.92 0.73
N TRP A 108 5.34 11.30 1.44
CA TRP A 108 6.68 11.40 0.84
C TRP A 108 7.12 10.09 0.20
N PHE A 109 7.01 8.99 0.95
CA PHE A 109 7.44 7.67 0.50
C PHE A 109 6.67 7.20 -0.74
N LEU A 110 5.34 7.33 -0.74
CA LEU A 110 4.49 6.85 -1.82
C LEU A 110 4.64 7.68 -3.11
N ASN A 111 5.09 8.93 -3.01
CA ASN A 111 5.33 9.83 -4.15
C ASN A 111 6.77 9.78 -4.71
N LEU A 112 7.65 8.88 -4.23
CA LEU A 112 9.02 8.80 -4.75
C LEU A 112 9.09 8.34 -6.22
N GLN A 113 8.05 7.65 -6.72
CA GLN A 113 7.89 7.28 -8.12
C GLN A 113 6.44 7.46 -8.55
N VAL A 114 6.21 7.93 -9.76
CA VAL A 114 4.89 7.90 -10.40
C VAL A 114 4.64 6.52 -11.01
N VAL A 115 3.38 6.08 -11.05
CA VAL A 115 3.01 4.83 -11.73
C VAL A 115 3.33 4.92 -13.22
N ASN A 116 3.80 3.83 -13.82
CA ASN A 116 4.22 3.82 -15.23
C ASN A 116 3.65 2.67 -16.06
N GLY A 117 2.78 1.84 -15.47
CA GLY A 117 2.13 0.71 -16.16
C GLY A 117 3.04 -0.49 -16.44
N ASN A 118 4.34 -0.42 -16.15
CA ASN A 118 5.26 -1.54 -16.32
C ASN A 118 5.13 -2.50 -15.13
N ARG A 119 4.60 -3.70 -15.39
CA ARG A 119 4.36 -4.72 -14.36
C ARG A 119 5.62 -5.18 -13.61
N ALA A 120 6.80 -5.05 -14.23
CA ALA A 120 8.08 -5.39 -13.60
C ALA A 120 8.67 -4.24 -12.76
N GLN A 121 8.17 -3.02 -12.95
CA GLN A 121 8.71 -1.79 -12.36
C GLN A 121 7.64 -1.04 -11.57
N LYS A 122 7.20 -1.65 -10.47
CA LYS A 122 6.14 -1.11 -9.64
C LYS A 122 6.67 0.00 -8.74
N SER A 123 6.00 1.15 -8.79
CA SER A 123 6.14 2.21 -7.78
C SER A 123 5.83 1.68 -6.38
N PHE A 124 6.27 2.38 -5.34
CA PHE A 124 5.97 1.94 -3.97
C PHE A 124 4.49 1.91 -3.65
N VAL A 125 3.69 2.84 -4.17
CA VAL A 125 2.23 2.80 -3.98
C VAL A 125 1.58 1.59 -4.64
N GLU A 126 2.08 1.14 -5.81
CA GLU A 126 1.60 -0.09 -6.44
C GLU A 126 1.97 -1.33 -5.61
N GLN A 127 3.19 -1.38 -5.05
CA GLN A 127 3.60 -2.48 -4.17
C GLN A 127 2.75 -2.52 -2.88
N VAL A 128 2.45 -1.37 -2.30
CA VAL A 128 1.57 -1.26 -1.12
C VAL A 128 0.15 -1.72 -1.46
N ARG A 129 -0.41 -1.25 -2.58
CA ARG A 129 -1.73 -1.68 -3.06
C ARG A 129 -1.82 -3.19 -3.23
N ASP A 130 -0.86 -3.75 -3.96
CA ASP A 130 -0.86 -5.18 -4.26
C ASP A 130 -0.83 -5.99 -2.96
N PHE A 131 0.00 -5.60 -2.00
CA PHE A 131 0.11 -6.27 -0.72
C PHE A 131 -1.15 -6.10 0.15
N ALA A 132 -1.71 -4.89 0.24
CA ALA A 132 -2.89 -4.60 1.05
C ALA A 132 -4.16 -5.31 0.56
N THR A 133 -4.20 -5.67 -0.73
CA THR A 133 -5.32 -6.37 -1.37
C THR A 133 -5.11 -7.89 -1.47
N ASP A 134 -3.91 -8.39 -1.18
CA ASP A 134 -3.57 -9.81 -1.22
C ASP A 134 -4.01 -10.52 0.07
N ARG A 135 -5.09 -11.29 -0.01
CA ARG A 135 -5.61 -12.06 1.12
C ARG A 135 -4.60 -13.08 1.67
N ALA A 136 -3.74 -13.64 0.82
CA ALA A 136 -2.71 -14.58 1.29
C ALA A 136 -1.67 -13.85 2.16
N ALA A 137 -1.27 -12.64 1.75
CA ALA A 137 -0.37 -11.81 2.54
C ALA A 137 -1.00 -11.35 3.88
N ILE A 138 -2.30 -11.02 3.87
CA ILE A 138 -3.00 -10.50 5.06
C ILE A 138 -3.34 -11.60 6.07
N LEU A 139 -3.93 -12.71 5.62
CA LEU A 139 -4.25 -13.85 6.48
C LEU A 139 -2.97 -14.48 7.05
N GLY A 140 -1.87 -14.45 6.28
CA GLY A 140 -0.67 -15.21 6.57
C GLY A 140 -0.87 -16.69 6.27
N ASN A 141 0.23 -17.43 6.10
CA ASN A 141 0.21 -18.90 5.97
C ASN A 141 -0.17 -19.57 7.31
N GLU A 142 -1.33 -19.25 7.88
CA GLU A 142 -1.90 -20.00 8.98
C GLU A 142 -2.44 -21.33 8.41
N ASN A 143 -1.52 -22.30 8.29
CA ASN A 143 -1.77 -23.73 8.05
C ASN A 143 -2.79 -24.04 6.94
N ALA A 144 -2.43 -23.78 5.68
CA ALA A 144 -2.95 -24.59 4.58
C ALA A 144 -2.31 -25.99 4.65
N SER A 145 -2.87 -26.85 5.50
CA SER A 145 -2.63 -28.30 5.52
C SER A 145 -3.68 -29.01 4.70
#